data_AF-A0A957C9E3-F1
#
_entry.id   AF-A0A957C9E3-F1
#
_cell.length_a   1.000
_cell.length_b   1.000
_cell.length_c   1.000
_cell.angle_alpha   90.00
_cell.angle_beta   90.00
_cell.angle_gamma   90.00
#
_symmetry.space_group_name_H-M   'P 1'
#
loop_
_entity.id
_entity.type
_entity.pdbx_description
1 polymer ?
#
loop_
_entity_poly.entity_id
_entity_poly.type
_entity_poly.pdbx_seq_one_letter_code
_entity_poly.pdbx_strand_id
1 'polypeptide(L)'
;MQNSKVSKRLGIAIVIIQLLDIIIHVALGRPEPLRIVSNIVILSWMFIVQMGWLEGWKRPFSFIVIGIYALLNLIFIVLPNILTTPELIFMLAVFVFPTLGLSAWRTKNA
;
A
#
# COMPACT_ATOMS: atom_id res chain seq x y z
N MET A 1 5.96 -10.04 23.42
CA MET A 1 4.56 -10.35 22.98
C MET A 1 3.74 -9.13 22.54
N GLN A 2 3.98 -7.91 23.06
CA GLN A 2 3.17 -6.72 22.72
C GLN A 2 3.33 -6.24 21.27
N ASN A 3 4.55 -6.34 20.70
CA ASN A 3 4.84 -5.94 19.31
C ASN A 3 4.12 -6.76 18.23
N SER A 4 3.81 -8.05 18.48
CA SER A 4 3.18 -8.88 17.46
C SER A 4 1.70 -8.53 17.25
N LYS A 5 0.98 -8.16 18.32
CA LYS A 5 -0.43 -7.72 18.23
C LYS A 5 -0.55 -6.39 17.49
N VAL A 6 0.36 -5.45 17.75
CA VAL A 6 0.38 -4.15 17.08
C VAL A 6 0.73 -4.30 15.60
N SER A 7 1.76 -5.10 15.26
CA SER A 7 2.12 -5.39 13.86
C SER A 7 0.98 -6.05 13.09
N LYS A 8 0.24 -6.98 13.71
CA LYS A 8 -0.96 -7.60 13.10
C LYS A 8 -2.06 -6.57 12.85
N ARG A 9 -2.37 -5.70 13.82
CA ARG A 9 -3.38 -4.64 13.67
C ARG A 9 -3.04 -3.67 12.54
N LEU A 10 -1.77 -3.29 12.42
CA LEU A 10 -1.31 -2.41 11.34
C LEU A 10 -1.39 -3.08 9.98
N GLY A 11 -1.05 -4.37 9.89
CA GLY A 11 -1.28 -5.14 8.66
C GLY A 11 -2.74 -5.12 8.22
N ILE A 12 -3.67 -5.33 9.15
CA ILE A 12 -5.11 -5.26 8.87
C ILE A 12 -5.51 -3.85 8.41
N ALA A 13 -5.03 -2.80 9.09
CA ALA A 13 -5.33 -1.42 8.70
C ALA A 13 -4.85 -1.11 7.28
N ILE A 14 -3.63 -1.51 6.93
CA ILE A 14 -3.08 -1.33 5.57
C ILE A 14 -3.95 -2.04 4.53
N VAL A 15 -4.36 -3.28 4.80
CA VAL A 15 -5.23 -4.07 3.91
C VAL A 15 -6.57 -3.35 3.69
N ILE A 16 -7.20 -2.87 4.77
CA ILE A 16 -8.47 -2.12 4.67
C ILE A 16 -8.30 -0.88 3.80
N ILE A 17 -7.24 -0.09 4.02
CA ILE A 17 -6.95 1.11 3.22
C ILE A 17 -6.81 0.76 1.74
N GLN A 18 -6.06 -0.30 1.39
CA GLN A 18 -5.87 -0.69 -0.02
C GLN A 18 -7.16 -1.18 -0.67
N LEU A 19 -7.99 -1.93 0.07
CA LEU A 19 -9.26 -2.42 -0.46
C LEU A 19 -10.23 -1.28 -0.70
N LEU A 20 -10.33 -0.33 0.23
CA LEU A 20 -11.14 0.88 0.05
C LEU A 20 -10.67 1.67 -1.17
N ASP A 21 -9.36 1.80 -1.35
CA ASP A 21 -8.78 2.49 -2.50
C ASP A 21 -9.18 1.82 -3.82
N ILE A 22 -8.99 0.50 -3.94
CA ILE A 22 -9.44 -0.26 -5.13
C ILE A 22 -10.95 -0.09 -5.36
N ILE A 23 -11.76 -0.22 -4.31
CA ILE A 23 -13.21 -0.11 -4.39
C ILE A 23 -13.61 1.27 -4.91
N ILE A 24 -13.01 2.35 -4.40
CA ILE A 24 -13.32 3.72 -4.84
C ILE A 24 -13.00 3.89 -6.32
N HIS A 25 -11.86 3.41 -6.80
CA HIS A 25 -11.49 3.51 -8.22
C HIS A 25 -12.40 2.71 -9.15
N VAL A 26 -12.82 1.52 -8.73
CA VAL A 26 -13.76 0.70 -9.49
C VAL A 26 -15.17 1.31 -9.45
N ALA A 27 -15.63 1.76 -8.29
CA ALA A 27 -16.97 2.32 -8.09
C ALA A 27 -17.17 3.67 -8.79
N LEU A 28 -16.12 4.49 -8.93
CA LEU A 28 -16.16 5.75 -9.66
C LEU A 28 -16.11 5.55 -11.19
N GLY A 29 -16.09 4.31 -11.69
CA GLY A 29 -16.08 4.00 -13.12
C GLY A 29 -14.80 4.44 -13.85
N ARG A 30 -13.75 4.75 -13.09
CA ARG A 30 -12.45 5.21 -13.58
C ARG A 30 -11.36 4.27 -13.06
N PRO A 31 -11.32 3.01 -13.55
CA PRO A 31 -10.32 2.07 -13.10
C PRO A 31 -8.95 2.56 -13.55
N GLU A 32 -8.08 2.87 -12.59
CA GLU A 32 -6.72 3.31 -12.84
C GLU A 32 -5.78 2.11 -12.68
N PRO A 33 -5.34 1.48 -13.79
CA PRO A 33 -4.68 0.18 -13.72
C PRO A 33 -3.41 0.20 -12.89
N LEU A 34 -2.62 1.28 -12.98
CA LEU A 34 -1.41 1.46 -12.17
C LEU A 34 -1.69 1.44 -10.66
N ARG A 35 -2.82 2.02 -10.24
CA ARG A 35 -3.21 2.06 -8.83
C ARG A 35 -3.67 0.69 -8.35
N ILE A 36 -4.51 0.03 -9.14
CA ILE A 36 -4.96 -1.34 -8.85
C ILE A 36 -3.76 -2.27 -8.73
N VAL A 37 -2.83 -2.22 -9.69
CA VAL A 37 -1.60 -3.03 -9.66
C VAL A 37 -0.75 -2.70 -8.44
N SER A 38 -0.54 -1.42 -8.13
CA SER A 38 0.23 -1.01 -6.94
C SER A 38 -0.39 -1.55 -5.65
N ASN A 39 -1.71 -1.43 -5.50
CA ASN A 39 -2.43 -1.93 -4.33
C ASN A 39 -2.38 -3.46 -4.25
N ILE A 40 -2.46 -4.17 -5.38
CA ILE A 40 -2.27 -5.63 -5.42
C ILE A 40 -0.86 -6.02 -4.98
N VAL A 41 0.18 -5.28 -5.39
CA VAL A 41 1.56 -5.55 -5.00
C VAL A 41 1.72 -5.47 -3.49
N ILE A 42 1.25 -4.39 -2.86
CA ILE A 42 1.39 -4.24 -1.40
C ILE A 42 0.49 -5.22 -0.64
N LEU A 43 -0.73 -5.53 -1.13
CA LEU A 43 -1.61 -6.53 -0.53
C LEU A 43 -0.99 -7.93 -0.55
N SER A 44 -0.45 -8.33 -1.70
CA SER A 44 0.24 -9.62 -1.87
C SER A 44 1.42 -9.73 -0.89
N TRP A 45 2.18 -8.66 -0.72
CA TRP A 45 3.25 -8.61 0.26
C TRP A 45 2.76 -8.76 1.70
N MET A 46 1.70 -8.04 2.08
CA MET A 46 1.13 -8.14 3.43
C MET A 46 0.67 -9.57 3.74
N PHE A 47 0.11 -10.27 2.75
CA PHE A 47 -0.30 -11.66 2.86
C PHE A 47 0.90 -12.60 3.06
N ILE A 48 1.95 -12.49 2.24
CA ILE A 48 3.18 -13.28 2.34
C ILE A 48 3.86 -13.09 3.71
N VAL A 49 3.94 -11.85 4.19
CA VAL A 49 4.51 -11.53 5.51
C VAL A 49 3.70 -12.19 6.63
N GLN A 50 2.37 -12.19 6.52
CA GLN A 50 1.47 -12.77 7.52
C GLN A 50 1.57 -14.30 7.58
N MET A 51 1.81 -14.96 6.44
CA MET A 51 1.99 -16.41 6.35
C MET A 51 3.37 -16.89 6.83
N GLY A 52 4.30 -15.98 7.10
CA GLY A 52 5.64 -16.35 7.56
C GLY A 52 6.55 -16.96 6.48
N TRP A 53 6.15 -16.91 5.21
CA TRP A 53 6.86 -17.58 4.11
C TRP A 53 8.30 -17.12 3.86
N LEU A 54 8.68 -15.92 4.34
CA LEU A 54 10.00 -15.32 4.10
C LEU A 54 10.72 -14.96 5.40
N GLU A 55 10.60 -15.79 6.44
CA GLU A 55 11.31 -15.62 7.71
C GLU A 55 12.84 -15.55 7.48
N GLY A 56 13.42 -14.37 7.72
CA GLY A 56 14.83 -14.04 7.44
C GLY A 56 15.02 -12.92 6.41
N TRP A 57 14.17 -12.86 5.39
CA TRP A 57 14.27 -11.85 4.30
C TRP A 57 13.18 -10.77 4.38
N LYS A 58 12.29 -10.83 5.40
CA LYS A 58 11.16 -9.91 5.57
C LYS A 58 11.56 -8.43 5.51
N ARG A 59 12.65 -8.02 6.16
CA ARG A 59 13.05 -6.60 6.22
C ARG A 59 13.54 -6.01 4.88
N PRO A 60 14.60 -6.53 4.24
CA PRO A 60 15.09 -5.96 2.98
C PRO A 60 14.04 -6.06 1.88
N PHE A 61 13.30 -7.17 1.82
CA PHE A 61 12.29 -7.38 0.80
C PHE A 61 11.05 -6.47 1.01
N SER A 62 10.66 -6.20 2.27
CA SER A 62 9.64 -5.20 2.57
C SER A 62 9.98 -3.83 1.99
N PHE A 63 11.22 -3.35 2.15
CA PHE A 63 11.60 -2.05 1.62
C PHE A 63 11.58 -2.01 0.10
N ILE A 64 11.93 -3.12 -0.57
CA ILE A 64 11.81 -3.24 -2.03
C ILE A 64 10.34 -3.14 -2.45
N VAL A 65 9.43 -3.90 -1.83
CA VAL A 65 7.99 -3.85 -2.16
C VAL A 65 7.40 -2.47 -1.87
N ILE A 66 7.71 -1.88 -0.71
CA ILE A 66 7.26 -0.52 -0.35
C ILE A 66 7.80 0.49 -1.38
N GLY A 67 9.04 0.33 -1.83
CA GLY A 67 9.65 1.15 -2.88
C GLY A 67 8.96 0.99 -4.23
N ILE A 68 8.63 -0.23 -4.64
CA ILE A 68 7.86 -0.50 -5.87
C ILE A 68 6.47 0.13 -5.76
N TYR A 69 5.78 -0.04 -4.63
CA TYR A 69 4.49 0.60 -4.38
C TYR A 69 4.58 2.13 -4.47
N ALA A 70 5.61 2.73 -3.84
CA ALA A 70 5.85 4.17 -3.92
C ALA A 70 6.09 4.61 -5.36
N LEU A 71 6.97 3.90 -6.08
CA LEU A 71 7.34 4.23 -7.45
C LEU A 71 6.14 4.14 -8.40
N LEU A 72 5.31 3.10 -8.30
CA LEU A 72 4.10 2.97 -9.10
C LEU A 72 3.10 4.11 -8.83
N ASN A 73 2.95 4.51 -7.56
CA ASN A 73 2.11 5.66 -7.20
C ASN A 73 2.72 7.00 -7.63
N LEU A 74 4.05 7.13 -7.70
CA LEU A 74 4.71 8.32 -8.26
C LEU A 74 4.57 8.38 -9.78
N ILE A 75 4.76 7.27 -10.48
CA ILE A 75 4.56 7.16 -11.93
C ILE A 75 3.14 7.57 -12.29
N PHE A 76 2.16 7.15 -11.47
CA PHE A 76 0.79 7.62 -11.61
C PHE A 76 0.71 9.14 -11.62
N ILE A 77 1.31 9.86 -10.67
CA ILE A 77 1.26 11.34 -10.62
C ILE A 77 1.74 12.01 -11.91
N VAL A 78 2.77 11.48 -12.56
CA VAL A 78 3.42 12.12 -13.71
C VAL A 78 2.74 11.80 -15.04
N LEU A 79 1.91 10.76 -15.09
CA LEU A 79 1.18 10.38 -16.29
C LEU A 79 -0.07 11.24 -16.47
N PRO A 80 -0.58 11.41 -17.70
CA PRO A 80 -1.88 12.01 -17.93
C PRO A 80 -2.95 11.16 -17.25
N ASN A 81 -3.47 11.65 -16.13
CA ASN A 81 -4.43 10.93 -15.31
C ASN A 81 -5.85 11.42 -15.55
N ILE A 82 -6.82 10.59 -15.17
CA ILE A 82 -8.25 10.90 -15.23
C ILE A 82 -8.66 11.76 -14.01
N LEU A 83 -7.84 11.82 -12.96
CA LEU A 83 -8.08 12.64 -11.77
C LEU A 83 -7.76 14.11 -12.01
N THR A 84 -8.61 14.93 -11.42
CA THR A 84 -8.44 16.36 -11.24
C THR A 84 -7.49 16.61 -10.05
N THR A 85 -6.85 17.79 -9.99
CA THR A 85 -5.75 18.08 -9.05
C THR A 85 -6.13 17.89 -7.56
N PRO A 86 -7.32 18.32 -7.09
CA PRO A 86 -7.78 18.09 -5.72
C PRO A 86 -8.00 16.62 -5.37
N GLU A 87 -8.54 15.82 -6.29
CA GLU A 87 -8.82 14.39 -6.11
C GLU A 87 -7.51 13.63 -5.99
N LEU A 88 -6.51 13.97 -6.80
CA LEU A 88 -5.17 13.41 -6.71
C LEU A 88 -4.54 13.70 -5.34
N ILE A 89 -4.65 14.93 -4.84
CA ILE A 89 -4.11 15.31 -3.51
C ILE A 89 -4.80 14.54 -2.39
N PHE A 90 -6.14 14.49 -2.40
CA PHE A 90 -6.91 13.75 -1.43
C PHE A 90 -6.49 12.28 -1.40
N MET A 91 -6.36 11.68 -2.57
CA MET A 91 -5.99 10.29 -2.73
C MET A 91 -4.56 10.00 -2.21
N LEU A 92 -3.59 10.85 -2.52
CA LEU A 92 -2.23 10.72 -1.99
C LEU A 92 -2.20 10.85 -0.47
N ALA A 93 -2.96 11.80 0.09
CA ALA A 93 -3.02 12.07 1.51
C ALA A 93 -3.72 10.95 2.30
N VAL A 94 -4.76 10.33 1.74
CA VAL A 94 -5.61 9.37 2.46
C VAL A 94 -5.18 7.91 2.23
N PHE A 95 -4.69 7.58 1.04
CA PHE A 95 -4.34 6.20 0.70
C PHE A 95 -2.83 6.01 0.64
N VAL A 96 -2.12 6.78 -0.18
CA VAL A 96 -0.70 6.50 -0.49
C VAL A 96 0.23 6.80 0.70
N PHE A 97 0.21 8.03 1.23
CA PHE A 97 1.10 8.40 2.34
C PHE A 97 0.84 7.60 3.63
N PRO A 98 -0.41 7.34 4.04
CA PRO A 98 -0.67 6.49 5.19
C PRO A 98 -0.17 5.06 4.97
N THR A 99 -0.34 4.50 3.77
CA THR A 99 0.16 3.17 3.44
C THR A 99 1.68 3.10 3.53
N LEU A 100 2.38 4.10 3.00
CA LEU A 100 3.84 4.19 3.08
C LEU A 100 4.31 4.29 4.53
N GLY A 101 3.71 5.22 5.31
CA GLY A 101 4.07 5.43 6.70
C GLY A 101 3.82 4.20 7.57
N LEU A 102 2.65 3.59 7.44
CA LEU A 102 2.28 2.39 8.20
C LEU A 102 3.12 1.18 7.80
N SER A 103 3.39 0.99 6.50
CA SER A 103 4.21 -0.13 6.01
C SER A 103 5.68 0.00 6.41
N ALA A 104 6.24 1.21 6.35
CA ALA A 104 7.59 1.50 6.79
C ALA A 104 7.74 1.34 8.30
N TRP A 105 6.79 1.87 9.09
CA TRP A 105 6.77 1.69 10.54
C TRP A 105 6.65 0.22 10.93
N ARG A 106 5.76 -0.53 10.26
CA ARG A 106 5.60 -1.98 10.49
C ARG A 106 6.90 -2.71 10.18
N THR A 107 7.59 -2.36 9.10
CA THR A 107 8.85 -3.01 8.70
C THR A 107 10.00 -2.70 9.66
N LYS A 108 10.08 -1.47 10.17
CA LYS A 108 11.11 -1.07 11.16
C LYS A 108 10.92 -1.78 12.51
N ASN A 109 9.67 -2.00 12.92
CA ASN A 109 9.32 -2.54 14.24
C ASN A 109 8.95 -4.04 14.23
N ALA A 110 9.01 -4.69 13.06
CA ALA A 110 8.94 -6.15 12.91
C ALA A 110 10.33 -6.79 13.03
#